data_AF-A0A966J7Y6-F1
#
_entry.id   AF-A0A966J7Y6-F1
#
_cell.length_a   1.000
_cell.length_b   1.000
_cell.length_c   1.000
_cell.angle_alpha   90.00
_cell.angle_beta   90.00
_cell.angle_gamma   90.00
#
_symmetry.space_group_name_H-M   'P 1'
#
loop_
_entity.id
_entity.type
_entity.pdbx_description
1 polymer ?
#
loop_
_entity_poly.entity_id
_entity_poly.type
_entity_poly.pdbx_seq_one_letter_code
_entity_poly.pdbx_strand_id
1 'polypeptide(L)'
;CGAMVAEINKKAGAVGTTIKPANGHAGYAGLASYADLANAVKAMDAGSVPLAFVRGANPAHSMPKSAGFAAAYAKVGFKVSFSAMPDETAQLADLILPDNHWLESWGDAAGANGQLGLQQPTLEPVFDTRSTSDVLIELAKKDQALASRYNVADYRTWYISKFPGGGSAFTTALTKAQVNSGPLVATNSRTLAATATPAAAGAGDFFVHVFPSPTLGDGAGANKPWLQELPDPVSKIAWQSWVEVHPSTAKQLGIREGTHLTIETAAGKVTAPAYIYMGVRPDTVAIALGQGHTAYGRFAQNIGVNAYDLVPAGWDAAGGLALGGLKGKVTITADKSPLVTTEGSARQHGRGIGQALPIGVLLGTEQEDAEHHHEIPGLPSQDFKTGLKSPVAADAQGEFANPESKDKGMYAPDHVQKMEKRRWAMTIDLARCTGCSACVTACYSENNIPTVGAPYQGRALSPTQWDERPGANIIKGREMAWIRLERYYEGNDNTENEFSPDFDTRFVPMMCQHCGNAPCEPVCPVYATYHSPDGLNVQVYNRCVGTRYCSNNCPYKVRYFNWFGYGEPA
;
A
#
# COMPACT_ATOMS: atom_id res chain seq x y z
N CYS A 1 16.95 -18.33 -6.74
CA CYS A 1 17.58 -17.01 -6.48
C CYS A 1 18.28 -16.91 -5.12
N GLY A 2 17.67 -17.31 -4.00
CA GLY A 2 18.25 -17.11 -2.65
C GLY A 2 19.66 -17.68 -2.40
N ALA A 3 19.96 -18.89 -2.86
CA ALA A 3 21.29 -19.51 -2.67
C ALA A 3 22.41 -18.77 -3.42
N MET A 4 22.14 -18.30 -4.65
CA MET A 4 23.12 -17.53 -5.43
C MET A 4 23.39 -16.16 -4.79
N VAL A 5 22.34 -15.50 -4.27
CA VAL A 5 22.47 -14.23 -3.53
C VAL A 5 23.35 -14.42 -2.28
N ALA A 6 23.16 -15.52 -1.54
CA ALA A 6 23.99 -15.82 -0.38
C ALA A 6 25.48 -15.99 -0.75
N GLU A 7 25.77 -16.74 -1.83
CA GLU A 7 27.14 -16.93 -2.32
C GLU A 7 27.78 -15.62 -2.82
N ILE A 8 27.03 -14.78 -3.55
CA ILE A 8 27.50 -13.46 -3.98
C ILE A 8 27.87 -12.61 -2.76
N ASN A 9 27.00 -12.54 -1.75
CA ASN A 9 27.25 -11.75 -0.55
C ASN A 9 28.46 -12.27 0.26
N LYS A 10 28.64 -13.59 0.30
CA LYS A 10 29.81 -14.20 0.92
C LYS A 10 31.10 -13.80 0.19
N LYS A 11 31.11 -13.91 -1.14
CA LYS A 11 32.26 -13.53 -1.98
C LYS A 11 32.56 -12.03 -1.94
N ALA A 12 31.53 -11.20 -1.82
CA ALA A 12 31.66 -9.75 -1.65
C ALA A 12 32.13 -9.33 -0.25
N GLY A 13 32.34 -10.26 0.69
CA GLY A 13 32.73 -9.93 2.07
C GLY A 13 31.63 -9.23 2.88
N ALA A 14 30.37 -9.28 2.42
CA ALA A 14 29.25 -8.62 3.08
C ALA A 14 28.80 -9.36 4.35
N VAL A 15 29.12 -10.65 4.48
CA VAL A 15 28.83 -11.47 5.66
C VAL A 15 29.75 -11.08 6.82
N GLY A 16 29.16 -10.69 7.94
CA GLY A 16 29.84 -10.13 9.11
C GLY A 16 29.80 -8.59 9.16
N THR A 17 29.60 -7.94 8.01
CA THR A 17 29.55 -6.46 7.89
C THR A 17 28.12 -5.97 7.74
N THR A 18 27.49 -6.30 6.60
CA THR A 18 26.13 -5.87 6.25
C THR A 18 25.12 -6.97 6.59
N ILE A 19 25.44 -8.23 6.24
CA ILE A 19 24.65 -9.40 6.66
C ILE A 19 25.25 -9.90 7.97
N LYS A 20 24.47 -9.87 9.05
CA LYS A 20 24.92 -10.24 10.40
C LYS A 20 24.19 -11.50 10.89
N PRO A 21 24.67 -12.72 10.55
CA PRO A 21 24.03 -13.97 10.98
C PRO A 21 23.91 -14.11 12.50
N ALA A 22 24.84 -13.51 13.25
CA ALA A 22 24.89 -13.56 14.71
C ALA A 22 23.74 -12.80 15.41
N ASN A 23 23.02 -11.91 14.70
CA ASN A 23 21.95 -11.12 15.31
C ASN A 23 20.65 -11.91 15.53
N GLY A 24 20.57 -13.16 15.04
CA GLY A 24 19.35 -13.97 15.08
C GLY A 24 18.25 -13.38 14.17
N HIS A 25 17.64 -14.23 13.34
CA HIS A 25 16.49 -13.84 12.55
C HIS A 25 15.38 -14.87 12.74
N ALA A 26 14.37 -14.52 13.53
CA ALA A 26 13.24 -15.41 13.85
C ALA A 26 12.00 -15.14 13.01
N GLY A 27 11.99 -14.07 12.20
CA GLY A 27 10.79 -13.63 11.47
C GLY A 27 10.14 -14.71 10.59
N TYR A 28 10.93 -15.68 10.13
CA TYR A 28 10.46 -16.81 9.32
C TYR A 28 10.70 -18.19 9.98
N ALA A 29 11.18 -18.23 11.22
CA ALA A 29 11.48 -19.48 11.90
C ALA A 29 10.17 -20.20 12.28
N GLY A 30 10.04 -21.47 11.89
CA GLY A 30 8.86 -22.28 12.18
C GLY A 30 7.65 -22.01 11.27
N LEU A 31 7.77 -21.10 10.29
CA LEU A 31 6.71 -20.91 9.28
C LEU A 31 6.67 -22.11 8.33
N ALA A 32 5.45 -22.59 8.06
CA ALA A 32 5.18 -23.58 7.03
C ALA A 32 5.41 -22.96 5.64
N SER A 33 5.93 -23.75 4.71
CA SER A 33 6.05 -23.38 3.30
C SER A 33 4.73 -23.60 2.57
N TYR A 34 4.59 -23.03 1.37
CA TYR A 34 3.45 -23.35 0.52
C TYR A 34 3.45 -24.82 0.08
N ALA A 35 4.62 -25.46 -0.02
CA ALA A 35 4.71 -26.90 -0.24
C ALA A 35 4.12 -27.71 0.93
N ASP A 36 4.32 -27.27 2.17
CA ASP A 36 3.70 -27.89 3.36
C ASP A 36 2.18 -27.72 3.33
N LEU A 37 1.70 -26.53 2.96
CA LEU A 37 0.27 -26.27 2.76
C LEU A 37 -0.33 -27.15 1.66
N ALA A 38 0.40 -27.38 0.56
CA ALA A 38 -0.02 -28.29 -0.50
C ALA A 38 -0.14 -29.75 -0.02
N ASN A 39 0.77 -30.18 0.86
CA ASN A 39 0.69 -31.49 1.48
C ASN A 39 -0.52 -31.60 2.42
N ALA A 40 -0.83 -30.53 3.18
CA ALA A 40 -2.06 -30.46 3.96
C ALA A 40 -3.30 -30.55 3.07
N VAL A 41 -3.30 -29.88 1.91
CA VAL A 41 -4.40 -29.99 0.92
C VAL A 41 -4.58 -31.41 0.43
N LYS A 42 -3.50 -32.13 0.08
CA LYS A 42 -3.58 -33.54 -0.29
C LYS A 42 -4.13 -34.42 0.83
N ALA A 43 -3.74 -34.16 2.08
CA ALA A 43 -4.25 -34.90 3.23
C ALA A 43 -5.75 -34.66 3.46
N MET A 44 -6.21 -33.41 3.30
CA MET A 44 -7.64 -33.08 3.34
C MET A 44 -8.40 -33.76 2.20
N ASP A 45 -7.84 -33.75 0.98
CA ASP A 45 -8.46 -34.35 -0.19
C ASP A 45 -8.62 -35.88 -0.08
N ALA A 46 -7.65 -36.53 0.57
CA ALA A 46 -7.65 -37.95 0.90
C ALA A 46 -8.61 -38.32 2.05
N GLY A 47 -9.24 -37.34 2.70
CA GLY A 47 -10.12 -37.56 3.87
C GLY A 47 -9.36 -37.87 5.16
N SER A 48 -8.05 -37.65 5.21
CA SER A 48 -7.20 -37.96 6.38
C SER A 48 -7.23 -36.88 7.46
N VAL A 49 -7.94 -35.78 7.23
CA VAL A 49 -8.02 -34.64 8.16
C VAL A 49 -9.43 -34.59 8.78
N PRO A 50 -9.61 -35.02 10.03
CA PRO A 50 -10.92 -35.04 10.67
C PRO A 50 -11.36 -33.66 11.17
N LEU A 51 -10.39 -32.78 11.48
CA LEU A 51 -10.61 -31.46 12.06
C LEU A 51 -9.59 -30.46 11.51
N ALA A 52 -10.05 -29.29 11.08
CA ALA A 52 -9.19 -28.19 10.65
C ALA A 52 -9.56 -26.89 11.36
N PHE A 53 -8.54 -26.20 11.88
CA PHE A 53 -8.64 -24.84 12.39
C PHE A 53 -7.94 -23.89 11.43
N VAL A 54 -8.62 -22.85 10.98
CA VAL A 54 -8.06 -21.75 10.17
C VAL A 54 -8.15 -20.48 10.98
N ARG A 55 -7.05 -19.74 11.14
CA ARG A 55 -7.04 -18.47 11.88
C ARG A 55 -6.45 -17.37 11.02
N GLY A 56 -7.20 -16.30 10.78
CA GLY A 56 -6.71 -15.09 10.12
C GLY A 56 -6.05 -15.32 8.75
N ALA A 57 -6.42 -16.39 8.06
CA ALA A 57 -5.87 -16.81 6.78
C ALA A 57 -7.01 -17.17 5.83
N ASN A 58 -6.81 -16.92 4.54
CA ASN A 58 -7.82 -17.16 3.53
C ASN A 58 -7.30 -17.97 2.32
N PRO A 59 -6.87 -19.24 2.50
CA PRO A 59 -6.28 -20.03 1.42
C PRO A 59 -7.26 -20.36 0.28
N ALA A 60 -8.58 -20.25 0.50
CA ALA A 60 -9.57 -20.36 -0.58
C ALA A 60 -9.45 -19.23 -1.62
N HIS A 61 -8.93 -18.07 -1.23
CA HIS A 61 -8.60 -16.95 -2.12
C HIS A 61 -7.10 -16.87 -2.43
N SER A 62 -6.24 -16.99 -1.41
CA SER A 62 -4.80 -16.70 -1.50
C SER A 62 -3.91 -17.87 -1.93
N MET A 63 -4.51 -18.89 -2.56
CA MET A 63 -3.79 -19.99 -3.19
C MET A 63 -4.19 -20.13 -4.66
N PRO A 64 -3.28 -20.66 -5.52
CA PRO A 64 -3.64 -21.15 -6.84
C PRO A 64 -4.91 -22.00 -6.82
N LYS A 65 -5.89 -21.68 -7.67
CA LYS A 65 -7.10 -22.51 -7.82
C LYS A 65 -6.76 -23.95 -8.21
N SER A 66 -5.69 -24.12 -8.99
CA SER A 66 -5.13 -25.42 -9.36
C SER A 66 -4.61 -26.24 -8.18
N ALA A 67 -4.38 -25.63 -7.01
CA ALA A 67 -4.04 -26.36 -5.78
C ALA A 67 -5.25 -27.09 -5.18
N GLY A 68 -6.49 -26.71 -5.53
CA GLY A 68 -7.69 -27.43 -5.12
C GLY A 68 -8.08 -27.28 -3.65
N PHE A 69 -7.60 -26.24 -2.95
CA PHE A 69 -7.83 -26.05 -1.51
C PHE A 69 -9.31 -26.12 -1.14
N ALA A 70 -10.20 -25.35 -1.80
CA ALA A 70 -11.62 -25.30 -1.43
C ALA A 70 -12.31 -26.67 -1.52
N ALA A 71 -12.02 -27.44 -2.57
CA ALA A 71 -12.58 -28.78 -2.76
C ALA A 71 -12.06 -29.79 -1.74
N ALA A 72 -10.76 -29.72 -1.43
CA ALA A 72 -10.15 -30.55 -0.40
C ALA A 72 -10.65 -30.19 1.01
N TYR A 73 -10.73 -28.90 1.31
CA TYR A 73 -11.21 -28.38 2.58
C TYR A 73 -12.66 -28.83 2.84
N ALA A 74 -13.53 -28.82 1.83
CA ALA A 74 -14.91 -29.32 1.95
C ALA A 74 -15.02 -30.80 2.40
N LYS A 75 -13.98 -31.61 2.21
CA LYS A 75 -13.94 -33.03 2.66
C LYS A 75 -13.53 -33.20 4.12
N VAL A 76 -13.06 -32.14 4.78
CA VAL A 76 -12.70 -32.19 6.21
C VAL A 76 -13.96 -32.40 7.05
N GLY A 77 -13.87 -33.33 8.01
CA GLY A 77 -15.00 -33.75 8.85
C GLY A 77 -15.62 -32.60 9.67
N PHE A 78 -14.79 -31.76 10.29
CA PHE A 78 -15.25 -30.55 10.98
C PHE A 78 -14.26 -29.39 10.78
N LYS A 79 -14.78 -28.21 10.42
CA LYS A 79 -14.02 -27.05 9.98
C LYS A 79 -14.34 -25.85 10.85
N VAL A 80 -13.32 -25.29 11.49
CA VAL A 80 -13.46 -24.12 12.37
C VAL A 80 -12.63 -22.97 11.83
N SER A 81 -13.26 -21.83 11.61
CA SER A 81 -12.58 -20.60 11.21
C SER A 81 -12.60 -19.59 12.35
N PHE A 82 -11.44 -19.07 12.71
CA PHE A 82 -11.26 -17.89 13.54
C PHE A 82 -11.02 -16.69 12.62
N SER A 83 -12.07 -15.91 12.39
CA SER A 83 -12.00 -14.74 11.51
C SER A 83 -12.90 -13.63 12.00
N ALA A 84 -12.43 -12.39 11.91
CA ALA A 84 -13.23 -11.21 12.25
C ALA A 84 -14.26 -10.87 11.17
N MET A 85 -14.09 -11.39 9.94
CA MET A 85 -14.95 -11.13 8.79
C MET A 85 -15.18 -12.41 8.00
N PRO A 86 -16.38 -12.64 7.42
CA PRO A 86 -16.64 -13.82 6.61
C PRO A 86 -15.95 -13.73 5.24
N ASP A 87 -14.67 -14.12 5.20
CA ASP A 87 -13.89 -14.36 4.00
C ASP A 87 -14.27 -15.69 3.30
N GLU A 88 -13.69 -15.96 2.12
CA GLU A 88 -13.97 -17.15 1.32
C GLU A 88 -13.72 -18.45 2.08
N THR A 89 -12.67 -18.51 2.90
CA THR A 89 -12.35 -19.71 3.67
C THR A 89 -13.29 -19.87 4.86
N ALA A 90 -13.62 -18.77 5.53
CA ALA A 90 -14.60 -18.75 6.62
C ALA A 90 -15.98 -19.21 6.15
N GLN A 91 -16.41 -18.83 4.94
CA GLN A 91 -17.69 -19.28 4.36
C GLN A 91 -17.74 -20.79 4.07
N LEU A 92 -16.58 -21.46 3.97
CA LEU A 92 -16.50 -22.92 3.81
C LEU A 92 -16.44 -23.66 5.15
N ALA A 93 -16.34 -22.95 6.28
CA ALA A 93 -16.25 -23.56 7.60
C ALA A 93 -17.63 -23.97 8.15
N ASP A 94 -17.66 -24.97 9.04
CA ASP A 94 -18.88 -25.40 9.72
C ASP A 94 -19.18 -24.51 10.95
N LEU A 95 -18.12 -23.97 11.55
CA LEU A 95 -18.18 -23.05 12.67
C LEU A 95 -17.27 -21.85 12.42
N ILE A 96 -17.84 -20.66 12.43
CA ILE A 96 -17.09 -19.39 12.39
C ILE A 96 -17.10 -18.82 13.81
N LEU A 97 -15.91 -18.67 14.38
CA LEU A 97 -15.67 -18.04 15.67
C LEU A 97 -15.12 -16.63 15.41
N PRO A 98 -15.89 -15.57 15.70
CA PRO A 98 -15.42 -14.20 15.59
C PRO A 98 -14.20 -13.95 16.48
N ASP A 99 -13.02 -13.77 15.84
CA ASP A 99 -11.78 -13.45 16.55
C ASP A 99 -11.73 -11.97 16.94
N ASN A 100 -11.02 -11.65 18.01
CA ASN A 100 -10.80 -10.28 18.42
C ASN A 100 -9.94 -9.53 17.41
N HIS A 101 -10.20 -8.23 17.24
CA HIS A 101 -9.21 -7.36 16.66
C HIS A 101 -7.97 -7.30 17.59
N TRP A 102 -6.79 -7.04 17.04
CA TRP A 102 -5.56 -6.99 17.83
C TRP A 102 -5.57 -5.86 18.88
N LEU A 103 -6.38 -4.83 18.68
CA LEU A 103 -6.62 -3.77 19.68
C LEU A 103 -7.52 -4.21 20.85
N GLU A 104 -8.20 -5.35 20.74
CA GLU A 104 -9.16 -5.88 21.74
C GLU A 104 -8.61 -7.13 22.47
N SER A 105 -7.36 -7.51 22.22
CA SER A 105 -6.78 -8.74 22.75
C SER A 105 -5.35 -8.58 23.23
N TRP A 106 -5.00 -9.35 24.25
CA TRP A 106 -3.61 -9.59 24.63
C TRP A 106 -2.94 -10.50 23.61
N GLY A 107 -1.69 -10.19 23.29
CA GLY A 107 -0.91 -10.97 22.33
C GLY A 107 0.58 -10.67 22.41
N ASP A 108 1.34 -11.34 21.56
CA ASP A 108 2.77 -11.12 21.38
C ASP A 108 3.16 -11.27 19.91
N ALA A 109 4.29 -10.66 19.54
CA ALA A 109 4.84 -10.76 18.18
C ALA A 109 6.36 -10.76 18.20
N ALA A 110 6.98 -11.73 17.53
CA ALA A 110 8.43 -11.75 17.35
C ALA A 110 8.81 -10.90 16.12
N GLY A 111 9.61 -9.86 16.34
CA GLY A 111 10.19 -9.04 15.28
C GLY A 111 11.31 -9.76 14.52
N ALA A 112 11.65 -9.24 13.35
CA ALA A 112 12.71 -9.77 12.50
C ALA A 112 14.05 -9.93 13.24
N ASN A 113 14.41 -9.00 14.11
CA ASN A 113 15.67 -9.02 14.87
C ASN A 113 15.60 -9.91 16.13
N GLY A 114 14.59 -10.78 16.24
CA GLY A 114 14.39 -11.69 17.37
C GLY A 114 13.89 -11.02 18.65
N GLN A 115 13.51 -9.73 18.59
CA GLN A 115 12.88 -9.00 19.69
C GLN A 115 11.42 -9.41 19.85
N LEU A 116 10.90 -9.38 21.08
CA LEU A 116 9.51 -9.70 21.37
C LEU A 116 8.72 -8.42 21.67
N GLY A 117 7.70 -8.15 20.86
CA GLY A 117 6.71 -7.11 21.08
C GLY A 117 5.53 -7.64 21.89
N LEU A 118 5.03 -6.82 22.83
CA LEU A 118 3.86 -7.13 23.64
C LEU A 118 2.65 -6.36 23.13
N GLN A 119 1.56 -7.06 22.82
CA GLN A 119 0.30 -6.45 22.38
C GLN A 119 -0.62 -6.24 23.59
N GLN A 120 -1.02 -5.00 23.79
CA GLN A 120 -1.96 -4.58 24.83
C GLN A 120 -3.29 -4.21 24.18
N PRO A 121 -4.42 -4.70 24.72
CA PRO A 121 -5.71 -4.20 24.30
C PRO A 121 -5.85 -2.73 24.70
N THR A 122 -6.34 -1.90 23.79
CA THR A 122 -6.64 -0.47 24.02
C THR A 122 -8.13 -0.21 24.22
N LEU A 123 -8.96 -1.23 24.01
CA LEU A 123 -10.40 -1.22 24.24
C LEU A 123 -10.88 -2.62 24.64
N GLU A 124 -12.06 -2.69 25.26
CA GLU A 124 -12.79 -3.93 25.44
C GLU A 124 -13.38 -4.40 24.10
N PRO A 125 -13.63 -5.73 23.91
CA PRO A 125 -14.29 -6.23 22.71
C PRO A 125 -15.59 -5.49 22.43
N VAL A 126 -15.73 -4.94 21.23
CA VAL A 126 -16.93 -4.18 20.82
C VAL A 126 -18.12 -5.12 20.58
N PHE A 127 -17.84 -6.31 20.09
CA PHE A 127 -18.83 -7.35 19.81
C PHE A 127 -18.66 -8.53 20.77
N ASP A 128 -19.60 -9.48 20.75
CA ASP A 128 -19.47 -10.75 21.45
C ASP A 128 -18.46 -11.67 20.73
N THR A 129 -17.19 -11.28 20.83
CA THR A 129 -16.03 -11.94 20.21
C THR A 129 -15.11 -12.50 21.29
N ARG A 130 -14.28 -13.48 20.91
CA ARG A 130 -13.28 -14.08 21.80
C ARG A 130 -11.97 -14.24 21.07
N SER A 131 -10.87 -13.95 21.75
CA SER A 131 -9.55 -14.17 21.17
C SER A 131 -9.33 -15.67 20.90
N THR A 132 -8.74 -15.98 19.74
CA THR A 132 -8.40 -17.37 19.39
C THR A 132 -7.60 -18.05 20.51
N SER A 133 -6.66 -17.33 21.11
CA SER A 133 -5.82 -17.85 22.19
C SER A 133 -6.64 -18.29 23.40
N ASP A 134 -7.63 -17.50 23.82
CA ASP A 134 -8.48 -17.83 24.97
C ASP A 134 -9.40 -19.01 24.67
N VAL A 135 -9.93 -19.09 23.44
CA VAL A 135 -10.73 -20.25 23.00
C VAL A 135 -9.88 -21.52 23.04
N LEU A 136 -8.66 -21.49 22.52
CA LEU A 136 -7.76 -22.64 22.53
C LEU A 136 -7.36 -23.06 23.94
N ILE A 137 -7.15 -22.11 24.86
CA ILE A 137 -6.88 -22.40 26.27
C ILE A 137 -8.10 -23.08 26.91
N GLU A 138 -9.33 -22.59 26.66
CA GLU A 138 -10.53 -23.23 27.20
C GLU A 138 -10.71 -24.66 26.67
N LEU A 139 -10.47 -24.88 25.39
CA LEU A 139 -10.52 -26.22 24.79
C LEU A 139 -9.45 -27.13 25.41
N ALA A 140 -8.22 -26.63 25.58
CA ALA A 140 -7.12 -27.38 26.18
C ALA A 140 -7.39 -27.79 27.64
N LYS A 141 -8.18 -27.01 28.40
CA LYS A 141 -8.63 -27.40 29.75
C LYS A 141 -9.57 -28.60 29.77
N LYS A 142 -10.33 -28.81 28.69
CA LYS A 142 -11.27 -29.93 28.56
C LYS A 142 -10.58 -31.20 28.08
N ASP A 143 -9.36 -31.07 27.53
CA ASP A 143 -8.54 -32.21 27.11
C ASP A 143 -7.73 -32.76 28.29
N GLN A 144 -7.80 -34.09 28.48
CA GLN A 144 -7.20 -34.75 29.63
C GLN A 144 -5.66 -34.65 29.65
N ALA A 145 -5.01 -34.60 28.48
CA ALA A 145 -3.56 -34.51 28.36
C ALA A 145 -3.04 -33.07 28.49
N LEU A 146 -3.85 -32.08 28.09
CA LEU A 146 -3.46 -30.67 28.08
C LEU A 146 -3.94 -29.88 29.31
N ALA A 147 -4.94 -30.37 30.04
CA ALA A 147 -5.57 -29.61 31.12
C ALA A 147 -4.59 -29.10 32.17
N SER A 148 -3.64 -29.94 32.60
CA SER A 148 -2.62 -29.55 33.59
C SER A 148 -1.68 -28.45 33.10
N ARG A 149 -1.41 -28.38 31.79
CA ARG A 149 -0.52 -27.39 31.16
C ARG A 149 -1.20 -26.05 30.93
N TYR A 150 -2.52 -26.04 30.76
CA TYR A 150 -3.31 -24.86 30.42
C TYR A 150 -4.36 -24.52 31.49
N ASN A 151 -4.12 -24.89 32.75
CA ASN A 151 -4.96 -24.56 33.90
C ASN A 151 -4.83 -23.08 34.34
N VAL A 152 -5.10 -22.16 33.42
CA VAL A 152 -4.98 -20.69 33.58
C VAL A 152 -6.21 -20.02 33.00
N ALA A 153 -6.66 -18.90 33.56
CA ALA A 153 -7.93 -18.28 33.15
C ALA A 153 -7.98 -17.96 31.65
N ASP A 154 -6.95 -17.28 31.15
CA ASP A 154 -6.85 -16.68 29.82
C ASP A 154 -5.39 -16.64 29.32
N TYR A 155 -5.20 -16.15 28.09
CA TYR A 155 -3.89 -16.00 27.46
C TYR A 155 -2.98 -15.04 28.24
N ARG A 156 -3.51 -13.95 28.80
CA ARG A 156 -2.71 -13.00 29.59
C ARG A 156 -2.10 -13.68 30.81
N THR A 157 -2.89 -14.44 31.56
CA THR A 157 -2.46 -15.17 32.75
C THR A 157 -1.47 -16.27 32.37
N TRP A 158 -1.74 -16.98 31.27
CA TRP A 158 -0.79 -17.94 30.70
C TRP A 158 0.56 -17.28 30.42
N TYR A 159 0.54 -16.15 29.73
CA TYR A 159 1.74 -15.44 29.30
C TYR A 159 2.54 -14.91 30.48
N ILE A 160 1.88 -14.29 31.47
CA ILE A 160 2.50 -13.85 32.73
C ILE A 160 3.21 -15.01 33.44
N SER A 161 2.61 -16.21 33.44
CA SER A 161 3.20 -17.40 34.07
C SER A 161 4.50 -17.88 33.38
N LYS A 162 4.68 -17.53 32.11
CA LYS A 162 5.87 -17.85 31.31
C LYS A 162 6.86 -16.70 31.21
N PHE A 163 6.44 -15.50 31.59
CA PHE A 163 7.27 -14.32 31.48
C PHE A 163 8.43 -14.36 32.49
N PRO A 164 9.69 -14.17 32.07
CA PRO A 164 10.83 -14.14 32.99
C PRO A 164 10.66 -13.05 34.04
N GLY A 165 10.72 -13.42 35.33
CA GLY A 165 10.48 -12.50 36.45
C GLY A 165 8.99 -12.30 36.81
N GLY A 166 8.09 -13.04 36.17
CA GLY A 166 6.66 -13.10 36.52
C GLY A 166 5.92 -11.78 36.30
N GLY A 167 4.81 -11.60 37.03
CA GLY A 167 3.88 -10.47 36.83
C GLY A 167 4.52 -9.09 36.99
N SER A 168 5.42 -8.90 37.97
CA SER A 168 6.07 -7.60 38.18
C SER A 168 6.98 -7.20 37.01
N ALA A 169 7.75 -8.15 36.49
CA ALA A 169 8.58 -7.94 35.32
C ALA A 169 7.73 -7.70 34.06
N PHE A 170 6.63 -8.43 33.90
CA PHE A 170 5.67 -8.23 32.82
C PHE A 170 5.06 -6.82 32.86
N THR A 171 4.54 -6.37 34.01
CA THR A 171 3.97 -5.01 34.15
C THR A 171 4.99 -3.93 33.82
N THR A 172 6.25 -4.11 34.21
CA THR A 172 7.33 -3.17 33.85
C THR A 172 7.61 -3.20 32.35
N ALA A 173 7.60 -4.40 31.74
CA ALA A 173 7.80 -4.58 30.31
C ALA A 173 6.71 -3.90 29.47
N LEU A 174 5.46 -3.87 29.93
CA LEU A 174 4.35 -3.19 29.24
C LEU A 174 4.54 -1.68 29.07
N THR A 175 5.38 -1.04 29.92
CA THR A 175 5.72 0.39 29.76
C THR A 175 6.67 0.63 28.57
N LYS A 176 7.22 -0.44 27.99
CA LYS A 176 8.12 -0.42 26.83
C LYS A 176 7.43 -1.14 25.69
N ALA A 177 7.59 -0.63 24.47
CA ALA A 177 7.02 -1.28 23.28
C ALA A 177 7.67 -2.64 22.96
N GLN A 178 8.86 -2.93 23.51
CA GLN A 178 9.66 -4.11 23.18
C GLN A 178 10.36 -4.68 24.41
N VAL A 179 10.46 -6.01 24.45
CA VAL A 179 11.24 -6.75 25.43
C VAL A 179 12.44 -7.35 24.73
N ASN A 180 13.63 -7.03 25.23
CA ASN A 180 14.86 -7.73 24.85
C ASN A 180 14.89 -9.08 25.59
N SER A 181 14.07 -10.03 25.17
CA SER A 181 14.45 -11.43 25.29
C SER A 181 15.62 -11.63 24.32
N GLY A 182 16.71 -12.26 24.73
CA GLY A 182 17.88 -12.51 23.85
C GLY A 182 17.46 -13.03 22.46
N PRO A 183 18.31 -12.88 21.43
CA PRO A 183 17.90 -13.13 20.05
C PRO A 183 17.25 -14.50 19.94
N LEU A 184 16.00 -14.53 19.47
CA LEU A 184 15.40 -15.76 18.97
C LEU A 184 16.21 -16.16 17.74
N VAL A 185 17.22 -16.99 17.94
CA VAL A 185 18.04 -17.54 16.85
C VAL A 185 17.25 -18.71 16.26
N ALA A 186 17.06 -18.70 14.94
CA ALA A 186 16.51 -19.85 14.24
C ALA A 186 17.32 -21.10 14.61
N THR A 187 16.63 -22.11 15.15
CA THR A 187 17.28 -23.32 15.70
C THR A 187 17.89 -24.22 14.63
N ASN A 188 17.55 -24.00 13.35
CA ASN A 188 18.02 -24.82 12.22
C ASN A 188 18.41 -23.93 11.04
N SER A 189 19.68 -24.00 10.64
CA SER A 189 20.15 -23.48 9.35
C SER A 189 19.73 -24.45 8.23
N ARG A 190 18.95 -23.97 7.25
CA ARG A 190 18.65 -24.73 6.02
C ARG A 190 19.81 -24.57 5.04
N THR A 191 20.48 -25.65 4.67
CA THR A 191 21.45 -25.63 3.57
C THR A 191 20.69 -25.58 2.25
N LEU A 192 20.71 -24.44 1.59
CA LEU A 192 20.15 -24.28 0.25
C LEU A 192 21.26 -24.55 -0.78
N ALA A 193 21.09 -25.59 -1.59
CA ALA A 193 21.93 -25.76 -2.78
C ALA A 193 21.46 -24.80 -3.87
N ALA A 194 22.40 -24.17 -4.58
CA ALA A 194 22.07 -23.41 -5.77
C ALA A 194 21.63 -24.37 -6.87
N THR A 195 20.32 -24.47 -7.09
CA THR A 195 19.75 -25.16 -8.25
C THR A 195 19.71 -24.20 -9.43
N ALA A 196 19.86 -24.74 -10.64
CA ALA A 196 19.71 -23.97 -11.88
C ALA A 196 18.36 -23.23 -11.88
N THR A 197 18.32 -22.03 -12.46
CA THR A 197 17.07 -21.29 -12.68
C THR A 197 16.12 -22.20 -13.47
N PRO A 198 14.91 -22.48 -12.97
CA PRO A 198 13.95 -23.27 -13.72
C PRO A 198 13.71 -22.63 -15.09
N ALA A 199 13.58 -23.46 -16.13
CA ALA A 199 13.10 -22.96 -17.42
C ALA A 199 11.70 -22.37 -17.26
N ALA A 200 11.34 -21.42 -18.13
CA ALA A 200 10.01 -20.83 -18.13
C ALA A 200 8.95 -21.95 -18.24
N ALA A 201 7.97 -21.95 -17.34
CA ALA A 201 6.94 -22.97 -17.26
C ALA A 201 5.72 -22.56 -18.10
N GLY A 202 5.31 -23.42 -19.05
CA GLY A 202 4.10 -23.26 -19.85
C GLY A 202 4.35 -22.97 -21.33
N ALA A 203 3.27 -22.72 -22.06
CA ALA A 203 3.27 -22.34 -23.48
C ALA A 203 2.68 -20.93 -23.65
N GLY A 204 3.08 -20.24 -24.72
CA GLY A 204 2.61 -18.89 -25.03
C GLY A 204 3.76 -17.91 -25.28
N ASP A 205 3.42 -16.80 -25.93
CA ASP A 205 4.42 -15.85 -26.42
C ASP A 205 4.95 -14.95 -25.29
N PHE A 206 4.13 -14.68 -24.27
CA PHE A 206 4.44 -13.75 -23.19
C PHE A 206 4.86 -14.45 -21.91
N PHE A 207 5.83 -13.87 -21.21
CA PHE A 207 6.02 -14.13 -19.80
C PHE A 207 4.88 -13.50 -18.99
N VAL A 208 4.40 -14.20 -17.98
CA VAL A 208 3.38 -13.69 -17.05
C VAL A 208 4.04 -13.51 -15.70
N HIS A 209 4.04 -12.27 -15.20
CA HIS A 209 4.52 -11.93 -13.87
C HIS A 209 3.36 -11.58 -12.96
N VAL A 210 3.17 -12.38 -11.91
CA VAL A 210 2.22 -12.06 -10.85
C VAL A 210 3.02 -11.49 -9.68
N PHE A 211 2.55 -10.41 -9.07
CA PHE A 211 3.27 -9.76 -7.98
C PHE A 211 2.33 -9.35 -6.84
N PRO A 212 2.75 -9.39 -5.56
CA PRO A 212 1.95 -8.87 -4.46
C PRO A 212 1.64 -7.38 -4.65
N SER A 213 0.40 -6.96 -4.41
CA SER A 213 0.08 -5.54 -4.42
C SER A 213 0.84 -4.82 -3.30
N PRO A 214 1.45 -3.64 -3.56
CA PRO A 214 2.10 -2.87 -2.50
C PRO A 214 1.12 -2.31 -1.47
N THR A 215 -0.17 -2.19 -1.81
CA THR A 215 -1.22 -1.68 -0.91
C THR A 215 -2.06 -2.79 -0.30
N LEU A 216 -2.39 -3.85 -1.06
CA LEU A 216 -3.30 -4.92 -0.63
C LEU A 216 -2.58 -6.23 -0.25
N GLY A 217 -1.28 -6.35 -0.55
CA GLY A 217 -0.50 -7.55 -0.32
C GLY A 217 -0.98 -8.73 -1.14
N ASP A 218 -1.33 -9.81 -0.44
CA ASP A 218 -1.91 -11.04 -1.00
C ASP A 218 -3.45 -11.02 -1.07
N GLY A 219 -4.10 -9.97 -0.55
CA GLY A 219 -5.55 -9.86 -0.43
C GLY A 219 -6.03 -9.62 0.99
N ALA A 220 -5.19 -9.87 2.00
CA ALA A 220 -5.55 -9.63 3.40
C ALA A 220 -5.96 -8.16 3.67
N GLY A 221 -5.46 -7.20 2.88
CA GLY A 221 -5.81 -5.78 2.97
C GLY A 221 -7.09 -5.37 2.22
N ALA A 222 -7.70 -6.24 1.41
CA ALA A 222 -8.76 -5.87 0.46
C ALA A 222 -10.05 -5.36 1.11
N ASN A 223 -10.35 -5.78 2.35
CA ASN A 223 -11.54 -5.31 3.07
C ASN A 223 -11.34 -3.96 3.79
N LYS A 224 -10.14 -3.37 3.69
CA LYS A 224 -9.80 -2.10 4.34
C LYS A 224 -10.00 -0.97 3.32
N PRO A 225 -11.03 -0.11 3.49
CA PRO A 225 -11.42 0.85 2.45
C PRO A 225 -10.31 1.88 2.17
N TRP A 226 -9.55 2.29 3.18
CA TRP A 226 -8.39 3.17 2.96
C TRP A 226 -7.36 2.51 2.04
N LEU A 227 -7.02 1.22 2.24
CA LEU A 227 -6.05 0.54 1.38
C LEU A 227 -6.57 0.31 -0.05
N GLN A 228 -7.89 0.10 -0.22
CA GLN A 228 -8.52 0.02 -1.54
C GLN A 228 -8.47 1.34 -2.30
N GLU A 229 -8.56 2.46 -1.58
CA GLU A 229 -8.56 3.80 -2.15
C GLU A 229 -7.16 4.39 -2.37
N LEU A 230 -6.15 3.91 -1.65
CA LEU A 230 -4.77 4.26 -1.92
C LEU A 230 -4.39 3.84 -3.34
N PRO A 231 -4.07 4.80 -4.22
CA PRO A 231 -3.59 4.47 -5.55
C PRO A 231 -2.26 3.73 -5.44
N ASP A 232 -2.09 2.72 -6.30
CA ASP A 232 -0.80 2.06 -6.46
C ASP A 232 0.30 3.10 -6.71
N PRO A 233 1.47 2.98 -6.05
CA PRO A 233 2.52 3.99 -6.14
C PRO A 233 3.05 4.16 -7.57
N VAL A 234 3.02 3.10 -8.39
CA VAL A 234 3.49 3.14 -9.78
C VAL A 234 2.33 3.45 -10.72
N SER A 235 1.29 2.62 -10.78
CA SER A 235 0.22 2.76 -11.78
C SER A 235 -0.79 3.87 -11.45
N LYS A 236 -0.82 4.34 -10.19
CA LYS A 236 -1.81 5.29 -9.67
C LYS A 236 -3.25 4.77 -9.75
N ILE A 237 -3.45 3.46 -9.91
CA ILE A 237 -4.77 2.81 -9.97
C ILE A 237 -5.24 2.42 -8.56
N ALA A 238 -6.53 2.61 -8.29
CA ALA A 238 -7.21 2.21 -7.06
C ALA A 238 -8.49 1.41 -7.40
N TRP A 239 -9.04 0.61 -6.47
CA TRP A 239 -10.33 -0.11 -6.67
C TRP A 239 -10.46 -1.01 -7.93
N GLN A 240 -9.35 -1.39 -8.56
CA GLN A 240 -9.37 -2.12 -9.84
C GLN A 240 -8.11 -2.97 -10.01
N SER A 241 -8.21 -4.12 -10.70
CA SER A 241 -7.05 -4.87 -11.20
C SER A 241 -6.68 -4.40 -12.61
N TRP A 242 -5.39 -4.41 -12.95
CA TRP A 242 -4.90 -4.03 -14.28
C TRP A 242 -3.85 -5.01 -14.80
N VAL A 243 -3.65 -5.01 -16.12
CA VAL A 243 -2.57 -5.75 -16.79
C VAL A 243 -1.54 -4.76 -17.31
N GLU A 244 -0.32 -4.83 -16.79
CA GLU A 244 0.80 -4.02 -17.28
C GLU A 244 1.31 -4.56 -18.61
N VAL A 245 1.42 -3.69 -19.61
CA VAL A 245 1.94 -4.01 -20.93
C VAL A 245 2.95 -2.96 -21.37
N HIS A 246 4.07 -3.40 -21.91
CA HIS A 246 5.09 -2.48 -22.41
C HIS A 246 4.58 -1.66 -23.62
N PRO A 247 4.93 -0.37 -23.76
CA PRO A 247 4.49 0.47 -24.87
C PRO A 247 4.78 -0.09 -26.28
N SER A 248 5.94 -0.70 -26.50
CA SER A 248 6.28 -1.27 -27.82
C SER A 248 5.36 -2.44 -28.19
N THR A 249 5.06 -3.30 -27.21
CA THR A 249 4.14 -4.43 -27.35
C THR A 249 2.72 -3.94 -27.56
N ALA A 250 2.29 -2.93 -26.80
CA ALA A 250 0.99 -2.33 -26.97
C ALA A 250 0.82 -1.74 -28.38
N LYS A 251 1.84 -1.03 -28.90
CA LYS A 251 1.86 -0.50 -30.27
C LYS A 251 1.79 -1.61 -31.32
N GLN A 252 2.58 -2.68 -31.15
CA GLN A 252 2.61 -3.82 -32.07
C GLN A 252 1.25 -4.55 -32.14
N LEU A 253 0.59 -4.70 -30.99
CA LEU A 253 -0.68 -5.44 -30.89
C LEU A 253 -1.92 -4.53 -31.01
N GLY A 254 -1.76 -3.22 -31.12
CA GLY A 254 -2.87 -2.27 -31.19
C GLY A 254 -3.63 -2.08 -29.88
N ILE A 255 -2.98 -2.34 -28.74
CA ILE A 255 -3.56 -2.20 -27.40
C ILE A 255 -3.55 -0.71 -27.01
N ARG A 256 -4.65 -0.27 -26.39
CA ARG A 256 -4.77 1.06 -25.78
C ARG A 256 -5.10 0.93 -24.30
N GLU A 257 -4.82 1.99 -23.54
CA GLU A 257 -5.22 2.11 -22.14
C GLU A 257 -6.69 1.71 -21.93
N GLY A 258 -6.94 0.90 -20.91
CA GLY A 258 -8.27 0.42 -20.57
C GLY A 258 -8.84 -0.68 -21.48
N THR A 259 -8.10 -1.12 -22.52
CA THR A 259 -8.52 -2.27 -23.35
C THR A 259 -8.40 -3.54 -22.54
N HIS A 260 -9.44 -4.38 -22.49
CA HIS A 260 -9.40 -5.60 -21.70
C HIS A 260 -8.57 -6.68 -22.39
N LEU A 261 -7.66 -7.26 -21.62
CA LEU A 261 -6.78 -8.35 -22.05
C LEU A 261 -7.11 -9.60 -21.25
N THR A 262 -7.33 -10.70 -21.95
CA THR A 262 -7.37 -12.02 -21.33
C THR A 262 -5.97 -12.60 -21.32
N ILE A 263 -5.43 -12.84 -20.13
CA ILE A 263 -4.19 -13.60 -19.93
C ILE A 263 -4.60 -15.04 -19.66
N GLU A 264 -4.05 -15.99 -20.41
CA GLU A 264 -4.29 -17.42 -20.24
C GLU A 264 -2.96 -18.16 -20.03
N THR A 265 -2.84 -18.89 -18.93
CA THR A 265 -1.74 -19.80 -18.64
C THR A 265 -2.25 -21.23 -18.57
N ALA A 266 -1.36 -22.19 -18.32
CA ALA A 266 -1.76 -23.58 -18.08
C ALA A 266 -2.65 -23.75 -16.81
N ALA A 267 -2.64 -22.77 -15.89
CA ALA A 267 -3.39 -22.84 -14.63
C ALA A 267 -4.82 -22.29 -14.77
N GLY A 268 -5.02 -21.30 -15.64
CA GLY A 268 -6.30 -20.61 -15.77
C GLY A 268 -6.19 -19.34 -16.58
N LYS A 269 -7.23 -18.51 -16.53
CA LYS A 269 -7.30 -17.25 -17.26
C LYS A 269 -7.95 -16.16 -16.42
N VAL A 270 -7.51 -14.92 -16.62
CA VAL A 270 -8.13 -13.72 -16.04
C VAL A 270 -8.24 -12.64 -17.12
N THR A 271 -9.22 -11.76 -16.98
CA THR A 271 -9.42 -10.61 -17.88
C THR A 271 -9.43 -9.32 -17.07
N ALA A 272 -8.56 -8.38 -17.45
CA ALA A 272 -8.47 -7.06 -16.80
C ALA A 272 -8.06 -5.98 -17.82
N PRO A 273 -8.35 -4.69 -17.55
CA PRO A 273 -7.93 -3.60 -18.42
C PRO A 273 -6.41 -3.46 -18.48
N ALA A 274 -5.90 -3.15 -19.66
CA ALA A 274 -4.49 -2.85 -19.89
C ALA A 274 -4.11 -1.49 -19.28
N TYR A 275 -2.95 -1.45 -18.65
CA TYR A 275 -2.18 -0.27 -18.27
C TYR A 275 -0.86 -0.28 -19.02
N ILE A 276 -0.55 0.78 -19.76
CA ILE A 276 0.69 0.84 -20.55
C ILE A 276 1.80 1.40 -19.67
N TYR A 277 2.79 0.56 -19.37
CA TYR A 277 3.87 0.90 -18.45
C TYR A 277 5.23 0.48 -19.01
N MET A 278 6.21 1.39 -19.04
CA MET A 278 7.53 1.09 -19.59
C MET A 278 8.42 0.25 -18.66
N GLY A 279 8.08 0.13 -17.37
CA GLY A 279 8.86 -0.68 -16.43
C GLY A 279 8.66 -2.19 -16.60
N VAL A 280 7.63 -2.63 -17.33
CA VAL A 280 7.46 -4.05 -17.67
C VAL A 280 8.23 -4.37 -18.96
N ARG A 281 8.86 -5.54 -19.04
CA ARG A 281 9.62 -5.94 -20.24
C ARG A 281 8.69 -6.10 -21.46
N PRO A 282 9.18 -5.84 -22.70
CA PRO A 282 8.38 -6.05 -23.93
C PRO A 282 7.77 -7.45 -24.09
N ASP A 283 8.47 -8.49 -23.64
CA ASP A 283 8.04 -9.88 -23.74
C ASP A 283 7.23 -10.36 -22.51
N THR A 284 6.81 -9.44 -21.65
CA THR A 284 6.17 -9.75 -20.36
C THR A 284 4.87 -8.96 -20.19
N VAL A 285 3.87 -9.60 -19.59
CA VAL A 285 2.70 -8.92 -18.99
C VAL A 285 2.71 -9.14 -17.48
N ALA A 286 2.32 -8.13 -16.72
CA ALA A 286 2.29 -8.22 -15.26
C ALA A 286 0.93 -7.89 -14.66
N ILE A 287 0.58 -8.51 -13.54
CA ILE A 287 -0.69 -8.28 -12.83
C ILE A 287 -0.50 -8.46 -11.32
N ALA A 288 -1.08 -7.54 -10.54
CA ALA A 288 -0.99 -7.56 -9.09
C ALA A 288 -1.97 -8.56 -8.45
N LEU A 289 -1.56 -9.16 -7.32
CA LEU A 289 -2.41 -9.89 -6.39
C LEU A 289 -3.24 -8.93 -5.51
N GLY A 290 -4.18 -9.49 -4.77
CA GLY A 290 -4.87 -8.80 -3.67
C GLY A 290 -6.29 -8.30 -3.97
N GLN A 291 -6.76 -8.49 -5.20
CA GLN A 291 -8.17 -8.30 -5.58
C GLN A 291 -8.83 -9.64 -5.92
N GLY A 292 -10.07 -9.61 -6.38
CA GLY A 292 -10.80 -10.78 -6.86
C GLY A 292 -11.42 -11.64 -5.76
N HIS A 293 -11.69 -11.04 -4.61
CA HIS A 293 -12.45 -11.70 -3.55
C HIS A 293 -13.90 -11.94 -4.01
N THR A 294 -14.42 -13.14 -3.80
CA THR A 294 -15.85 -13.47 -3.96
C THR A 294 -16.64 -13.26 -2.66
N ALA A 295 -15.94 -13.06 -1.54
CA ALA A 295 -16.47 -12.78 -0.21
C ALA A 295 -15.66 -11.64 0.45
N TYR A 296 -15.50 -11.65 1.78
CA TYR A 296 -14.66 -10.71 2.53
C TYR A 296 -15.20 -9.28 2.67
N GLY A 297 -16.53 -9.15 2.69
CA GLY A 297 -17.24 -7.92 3.02
C GLY A 297 -17.38 -6.95 1.85
N ARG A 298 -18.13 -5.86 2.09
CA ARG A 298 -18.59 -4.91 1.05
C ARG A 298 -17.50 -4.16 0.29
N PHE A 299 -16.28 -4.15 0.81
CA PHE A 299 -15.14 -3.41 0.23
C PHE A 299 -14.21 -4.29 -0.63
N ALA A 300 -14.32 -5.61 -0.53
CA ALA A 300 -13.47 -6.55 -1.26
C ALA A 300 -14.27 -7.37 -2.28
N GLN A 301 -15.52 -7.72 -1.92
CA GLN A 301 -16.34 -8.63 -2.69
C GLN A 301 -16.60 -8.12 -4.11
N ASN A 302 -16.29 -8.96 -5.09
CA ASN A 302 -16.50 -8.76 -6.53
C ASN A 302 -15.78 -7.52 -7.10
N ILE A 303 -14.62 -7.16 -6.53
CA ILE A 303 -13.76 -6.10 -7.04
C ILE A 303 -12.52 -6.70 -7.69
N GLY A 304 -12.26 -6.32 -8.95
CA GLY A 304 -11.11 -6.79 -9.72
C GLY A 304 -11.15 -8.29 -10.03
N VAL A 305 -9.97 -8.89 -10.22
CA VAL A 305 -9.79 -10.31 -10.53
C VAL A 305 -8.74 -10.95 -9.63
N ASN A 306 -8.85 -12.26 -9.39
CA ASN A 306 -7.89 -12.99 -8.58
C ASN A 306 -6.74 -13.50 -9.46
N ALA A 307 -5.58 -12.83 -9.39
CA ALA A 307 -4.41 -13.22 -10.17
C ALA A 307 -3.76 -14.54 -9.73
N TYR A 308 -4.15 -15.12 -8.57
CA TYR A 308 -3.76 -16.50 -8.23
C TYR A 308 -4.28 -17.53 -9.24
N ASP A 309 -5.35 -17.23 -9.99
CA ASP A 309 -5.90 -18.11 -11.03
C ASP A 309 -4.94 -18.31 -12.22
N LEU A 310 -3.94 -17.44 -12.39
CA LEU A 310 -2.91 -17.58 -13.42
C LEU A 310 -1.72 -18.45 -12.96
N VAL A 311 -1.59 -18.68 -11.66
CA VAL A 311 -0.42 -19.34 -11.07
C VAL A 311 -0.70 -20.83 -10.94
N PRO A 312 0.17 -21.72 -11.43
CA PRO A 312 0.04 -23.15 -11.20
C PRO A 312 0.39 -23.50 -9.74
N ALA A 313 -0.11 -24.64 -9.25
CA ALA A 313 0.29 -25.21 -7.96
C ALA A 313 1.74 -25.74 -8.04
N GLY A 314 2.71 -24.82 -8.00
CA GLY A 314 4.14 -25.09 -8.10
C GLY A 314 4.94 -24.24 -7.12
N TRP A 315 6.00 -24.84 -6.59
CA TRP A 315 6.81 -24.24 -5.53
C TRP A 315 8.27 -24.12 -5.99
N ASP A 316 8.94 -23.07 -5.55
CA ASP A 316 10.38 -22.95 -5.74
C ASP A 316 11.15 -23.90 -4.81
N ALA A 317 12.47 -23.94 -4.95
CA ALA A 317 13.33 -24.80 -4.13
C ALA A 317 13.27 -24.48 -2.63
N ALA A 318 12.79 -23.30 -2.24
CA ALA A 318 12.56 -22.92 -0.84
C ALA A 318 11.14 -23.27 -0.35
N GLY A 319 10.29 -23.81 -1.21
CA GLY A 319 8.88 -24.11 -0.93
C GLY A 319 7.97 -22.89 -1.01
N GLY A 320 8.43 -21.77 -1.56
CA GLY A 320 7.64 -20.57 -1.83
C GLY A 320 6.82 -20.70 -3.11
N LEU A 321 5.71 -19.97 -3.22
CA LEU A 321 4.89 -19.96 -4.43
C LEU A 321 5.66 -19.31 -5.60
N ALA A 322 5.69 -19.99 -6.75
CA ALA A 322 6.36 -19.51 -7.95
C ALA A 322 5.50 -18.47 -8.69
N LEU A 323 5.66 -17.19 -8.34
CA LEU A 323 4.91 -16.07 -8.93
C LEU A 323 5.49 -15.53 -10.27
N GLY A 324 6.62 -16.08 -10.72
CA GLY A 324 7.31 -15.64 -11.93
C GLY A 324 7.83 -16.82 -12.76
N GLY A 325 8.29 -16.53 -13.99
CA GLY A 325 8.75 -17.54 -14.92
C GLY A 325 7.63 -18.33 -15.59
N LEU A 326 6.39 -17.84 -15.54
CA LEU A 326 5.23 -18.42 -16.22
C LEU A 326 5.20 -17.95 -17.68
N LYS A 327 4.74 -18.81 -18.59
CA LYS A 327 4.38 -18.45 -19.97
C LYS A 327 2.86 -18.50 -20.14
N GLY A 328 2.35 -17.55 -20.90
CA GLY A 328 0.93 -17.44 -21.20
C GLY A 328 0.64 -16.77 -22.54
N LYS A 329 -0.60 -16.94 -22.99
CA LYS A 329 -1.14 -16.28 -24.17
C LYS A 329 -1.93 -15.04 -23.76
N VAL A 330 -1.79 -13.96 -24.52
CA VAL A 330 -2.55 -12.73 -24.34
C VAL A 330 -3.53 -12.58 -25.49
N THR A 331 -4.81 -12.38 -25.18
CA THR A 331 -5.87 -12.16 -26.17
C THR A 331 -6.54 -10.82 -25.91
N ILE A 332 -6.63 -9.99 -26.95
CA ILE A 332 -7.34 -8.71 -26.90
C ILE A 332 -8.84 -8.99 -27.01
N THR A 333 -9.61 -8.42 -26.10
CA THR A 333 -11.07 -8.53 -26.12
C THR A 333 -11.72 -7.27 -26.72
N ALA A 334 -13.03 -7.34 -27.00
CA ALA A 334 -13.78 -6.16 -27.45
C ALA A 334 -14.07 -5.17 -26.30
N ASP A 335 -13.99 -5.63 -25.05
CA ASP A 335 -14.37 -4.86 -23.88
C ASP A 335 -13.32 -3.81 -23.51
N LYS A 336 -13.81 -2.69 -22.96
CA LYS A 336 -12.98 -1.57 -22.50
C LYS A 336 -13.58 -0.94 -21.26
N SER A 337 -12.73 -0.53 -20.34
CA SER A 337 -13.13 0.26 -19.18
C SER A 337 -12.13 1.39 -18.92
N PRO A 338 -12.58 2.56 -18.43
CA PRO A 338 -11.66 3.54 -17.91
C PRO A 338 -10.85 2.92 -16.76
N LEU A 339 -9.58 3.32 -16.65
CA LEU A 339 -8.77 3.03 -15.49
C LEU A 339 -9.23 3.91 -14.33
N VAL A 340 -9.37 3.31 -13.15
CA VAL A 340 -9.66 4.03 -11.92
C VAL A 340 -8.35 4.61 -11.39
N THR A 341 -7.90 5.71 -12.00
CA THR A 341 -6.61 6.32 -11.68
C THR A 341 -6.76 7.72 -11.12
N THR A 342 -5.89 8.08 -10.16
CA THR A 342 -5.72 9.47 -9.72
C THR A 342 -4.64 10.20 -10.51
N GLU A 343 -4.02 9.55 -11.49
CA GLU A 343 -3.00 10.16 -12.33
C GLU A 343 -3.58 11.28 -13.18
N GLY A 344 -2.94 12.44 -13.15
CA GLY A 344 -3.14 13.49 -14.12
C GLY A 344 -2.24 13.27 -15.34
N SER A 345 -1.03 13.82 -15.28
CA SER A 345 0.02 13.54 -16.25
C SER A 345 1.16 12.77 -15.58
N ALA A 346 1.59 11.71 -16.24
CA ALA A 346 2.76 10.93 -15.84
C ALA A 346 4.09 11.68 -16.01
N ARG A 347 4.11 12.84 -16.69
CA ARG A 347 5.32 13.60 -17.02
C ARG A 347 5.28 15.01 -16.43
N GLN A 348 6.45 15.57 -16.18
CA GLN A 348 6.55 16.95 -15.71
C GLN A 348 6.39 17.97 -16.83
N HIS A 349 6.55 17.59 -18.10
CA HIS A 349 6.49 18.50 -19.26
C HIS A 349 7.49 19.66 -19.15
N GLY A 350 8.73 19.38 -18.74
CA GLY A 350 9.79 20.40 -18.58
C GLY A 350 9.56 21.39 -17.43
N ARG A 351 8.57 21.17 -16.56
CA ARG A 351 8.21 22.10 -15.47
C ARG A 351 9.11 22.02 -14.24
N GLY A 352 10.05 21.08 -14.17
CA GLY A 352 10.99 20.95 -13.06
C GLY A 352 10.35 20.83 -11.66
N ILE A 353 9.26 20.07 -11.54
CA ILE A 353 8.48 19.92 -10.28
C ILE A 353 9.24 19.04 -9.26
N GLY A 354 9.63 17.83 -9.66
CA GLY A 354 10.51 16.95 -8.90
C GLY A 354 11.92 17.10 -9.43
N GLN A 355 12.68 18.05 -8.88
CA GLN A 355 14.07 18.27 -9.28
C GLN A 355 14.98 17.15 -8.74
N ALA A 356 15.99 16.77 -9.51
CA ALA A 356 17.01 15.81 -9.11
C ALA A 356 18.38 16.29 -9.62
N LEU A 357 19.43 16.02 -8.85
CA LEU A 357 20.80 16.39 -9.18
C LEU A 357 21.71 15.18 -8.93
N PRO A 358 22.59 14.80 -9.88
CA PRO A 358 23.61 13.80 -9.63
C PRO A 358 24.54 14.24 -8.50
N ILE A 359 25.00 13.29 -7.68
CA ILE A 359 25.91 13.60 -6.57
C ILE A 359 27.24 14.19 -7.07
N GLY A 360 27.72 13.79 -8.25
CA GLY A 360 28.95 14.33 -8.84
C GLY A 360 28.85 15.83 -9.14
N VAL A 361 27.70 16.29 -9.65
CA VAL A 361 27.43 17.71 -9.86
C VAL A 361 27.32 18.45 -8.52
N LEU A 362 26.60 17.88 -7.54
CA LEU A 362 26.50 18.46 -6.20
C LEU A 362 27.86 18.63 -5.51
N LEU A 363 28.78 17.70 -5.74
CA LEU A 363 30.14 17.73 -5.21
C LEU A 363 31.12 18.55 -6.08
N GLY A 364 30.68 19.08 -7.22
CA GLY A 364 31.50 19.82 -8.17
C GLY A 364 32.56 18.95 -8.88
N THR A 365 32.42 17.63 -8.83
CA THR A 365 33.33 16.69 -9.53
C THR A 365 32.91 16.43 -10.98
N GLU A 366 31.66 16.75 -11.31
CA GLU A 366 31.09 16.71 -12.66
C GLU A 366 30.55 18.10 -13.00
N GLN A 367 30.65 18.51 -14.25
CA GLN A 367 29.98 19.72 -14.73
C GLN A 367 28.52 19.41 -14.97
N GLU A 368 27.64 20.33 -14.60
CA GLU A 368 26.23 20.27 -14.95
C GLU A 368 26.10 20.46 -16.46
N ASP A 369 25.48 19.51 -17.16
CA ASP A 369 25.17 19.70 -18.58
C ASP A 369 24.21 20.89 -18.70
N ALA A 370 24.60 21.88 -19.51
CA ALA A 370 23.92 23.17 -19.64
C ALA A 370 22.45 23.08 -20.12
N GLU A 371 22.00 21.90 -20.54
CA GLU A 371 20.65 21.64 -21.05
C GLU A 371 19.58 21.52 -19.95
N HIS A 372 19.96 21.37 -18.67
CA HIS A 372 19.01 21.24 -17.56
C HIS A 372 18.68 22.56 -16.83
N HIS A 373 19.20 23.69 -17.32
CA HIS A 373 18.78 25.02 -16.86
C HIS A 373 17.40 25.38 -17.43
N HIS A 374 16.34 24.84 -16.82
CA HIS A 374 15.03 25.46 -16.97
C HIS A 374 14.95 26.68 -16.06
N GLU A 375 15.47 27.82 -16.53
CA GLU A 375 15.04 29.11 -16.00
C GLU A 375 13.53 29.24 -16.27
N ILE A 376 12.71 28.93 -15.28
CA ILE A 376 11.28 29.24 -15.34
C ILE A 376 11.18 30.76 -15.14
N PRO A 377 10.66 31.52 -16.12
CA PRO A 377 10.57 32.97 -16.02
C PRO A 377 9.75 33.36 -14.78
N GLY A 378 10.36 34.12 -13.86
CA GLY A 378 9.73 34.59 -12.63
C GLY A 378 10.04 33.79 -11.35
N LEU A 379 10.93 32.79 -11.40
CA LEU A 379 11.45 32.18 -10.17
C LEU A 379 12.49 33.08 -9.50
N PRO A 380 12.49 33.20 -8.15
CA PRO A 380 13.68 33.67 -7.43
C PRO A 380 14.87 32.75 -7.75
N SER A 381 16.10 33.29 -7.74
CA SER A 381 17.30 32.59 -8.22
C SER A 381 17.36 31.14 -7.70
N GLN A 382 17.50 30.18 -8.62
CA GLN A 382 17.69 28.76 -8.32
C GLN A 382 19.08 28.47 -7.70
N ASP A 383 19.94 29.49 -7.58
CA ASP A 383 21.19 29.39 -6.84
C ASP A 383 20.93 28.89 -5.41
N PHE A 384 21.36 27.67 -5.13
CA PHE A 384 21.41 27.12 -3.79
C PHE A 384 22.49 27.87 -2.99
N LYS A 385 22.20 29.11 -2.58
CA LYS A 385 23.11 29.91 -1.77
C LYS A 385 23.25 29.25 -0.40
N THR A 386 24.48 28.90 -0.03
CA THR A 386 24.83 28.42 1.31
C THR A 386 24.28 29.39 2.36
N GLY A 387 23.31 28.94 3.16
CA GLY A 387 22.59 29.76 4.13
C GLY A 387 21.16 30.17 3.76
N LEU A 388 20.56 29.58 2.71
CA LEU A 388 19.16 29.78 2.34
C LEU A 388 18.22 29.52 3.54
N LYS A 389 17.63 30.62 4.01
CA LYS A 389 16.49 30.62 4.93
C LYS A 389 15.28 30.10 4.15
N SER A 390 14.53 29.18 4.76
CA SER A 390 13.33 28.61 4.15
C SER A 390 12.39 29.69 3.57
N PRO A 391 11.76 29.48 2.40
CA PRO A 391 10.87 30.44 1.73
C PRO A 391 9.65 30.91 2.55
N VAL A 392 9.45 30.38 3.77
CA VAL A 392 8.63 31.03 4.82
C VAL A 392 9.01 32.50 5.05
N ALA A 393 10.20 32.90 4.60
CA ALA A 393 10.80 34.21 4.76
C ALA A 393 10.11 35.37 4.04
N ALA A 394 9.58 35.26 2.83
CA ALA A 394 9.26 36.49 2.08
C ALA A 394 8.08 37.29 2.66
N ASP A 395 7.05 36.59 3.17
CA ASP A 395 5.99 37.21 3.97
C ASP A 395 6.46 37.48 5.42
N ALA A 396 7.29 36.62 6.02
CA ALA A 396 7.79 36.81 7.39
C ALA A 396 8.87 37.91 7.53
N GLN A 397 9.51 38.33 6.43
CA GLN A 397 10.54 39.36 6.37
C GLN A 397 10.00 40.69 5.83
N GLY A 398 8.71 40.76 5.46
CA GLY A 398 8.07 42.00 5.03
C GLY A 398 8.53 42.52 3.66
N GLU A 399 9.21 41.70 2.84
CA GLU A 399 9.64 42.13 1.49
C GLU A 399 8.43 42.46 0.61
N PHE A 400 7.31 41.76 0.78
CA PHE A 400 6.03 42.06 0.13
C PHE A 400 5.22 43.21 0.77
N ALA A 401 5.67 43.72 1.92
CA ALA A 401 5.11 44.91 2.57
C ALA A 401 5.80 46.21 2.13
N ASN A 402 6.89 46.13 1.35
CA ASN A 402 7.50 47.30 0.74
C ASN A 402 6.55 47.89 -0.33
N PRO A 403 6.01 49.11 -0.12
CA PRO A 403 5.12 49.75 -1.09
C PRO A 403 5.79 50.06 -2.44
N GLU A 404 7.12 50.04 -2.50
CA GLU A 404 7.93 50.21 -3.71
C GLU A 404 8.32 48.89 -4.38
N SER A 405 7.97 47.73 -3.80
CA SER A 405 8.18 46.43 -4.44
C SER A 405 7.31 46.31 -5.69
N LYS A 406 7.89 45.76 -6.77
CA LYS A 406 7.16 45.38 -7.98
C LYS A 406 6.24 44.17 -7.74
N ASP A 407 6.57 43.37 -6.74
CA ASP A 407 5.79 42.22 -6.28
C ASP A 407 5.02 42.63 -5.03
N LYS A 408 3.74 42.99 -5.20
CA LYS A 408 2.84 43.32 -4.07
C LYS A 408 2.19 42.03 -3.56
N GLY A 409 2.19 41.82 -2.24
CA GLY A 409 1.44 40.74 -1.62
C GLY A 409 -0.08 40.91 -1.79
N MET A 410 -0.84 39.83 -1.65
CA MET A 410 -2.32 39.85 -1.75
C MET A 410 -3.02 40.43 -0.51
N TYR A 411 -2.25 40.71 0.55
CA TYR A 411 -2.74 41.17 1.86
C TYR A 411 -2.32 42.61 2.16
N ALA A 412 -2.97 43.21 3.16
CA ALA A 412 -2.61 44.53 3.63
C ALA A 412 -1.14 44.58 4.08
N PRO A 413 -0.40 45.68 3.86
CA PRO A 413 1.01 45.79 4.24
C PRO A 413 1.30 45.52 5.73
N ASP A 414 0.31 45.78 6.61
CA ASP A 414 0.42 45.55 8.05
C ASP A 414 0.03 44.11 8.48
N HIS A 415 -0.35 43.24 7.54
CA HIS A 415 -0.74 41.86 7.82
C HIS A 415 0.35 41.08 8.56
N VAL A 416 1.60 41.24 8.13
CA VAL A 416 2.78 40.58 8.72
C VAL A 416 2.99 40.96 10.17
N GLN A 417 2.73 42.23 10.52
CA GLN A 417 2.89 42.76 11.88
C GLN A 417 1.83 42.22 12.84
N LYS A 418 0.72 41.71 12.31
CA LYS A 418 -0.39 41.08 13.06
C LYS A 418 -0.19 39.57 13.24
N MET A 419 0.80 38.98 12.58
CA MET A 419 1.10 37.55 12.71
C MET A 419 1.83 37.25 14.04
N GLU A 420 1.64 36.04 14.56
CA GLU A 420 2.35 35.58 15.74
C GLU A 420 3.84 35.37 15.46
N LYS A 421 4.65 35.45 16.52
CA LYS A 421 6.10 35.20 16.44
C LYS A 421 6.44 33.76 16.02
N ARG A 422 5.58 32.79 16.38
CA ARG A 422 5.75 31.39 15.97
C ARG A 422 5.20 31.20 14.56
N ARG A 423 5.92 30.42 13.76
CA ARG A 423 5.54 30.10 12.38
C ARG A 423 5.69 28.61 12.14
N TRP A 424 4.66 28.00 11.56
CA TRP A 424 4.72 26.60 11.15
C TRP A 424 5.24 26.48 9.72
N ALA A 425 6.11 25.51 9.51
CA ALA A 425 6.59 25.11 8.18
C ALA A 425 6.78 23.60 8.16
N MET A 426 6.69 23.02 6.96
CA MET A 426 6.98 21.62 6.71
C MET A 426 8.06 21.53 5.64
N THR A 427 9.04 20.66 5.85
CA THR A 427 10.08 20.34 4.88
C THR A 427 10.04 18.85 4.60
N ILE A 428 10.01 18.48 3.33
CA ILE A 428 9.98 17.10 2.87
C ILE A 428 11.29 16.83 2.12
N ASP A 429 12.05 15.85 2.61
CA ASP A 429 13.23 15.34 1.90
C ASP A 429 12.78 14.38 0.80
N LEU A 430 12.74 14.88 -0.44
CA LEU A 430 12.31 14.12 -1.60
C LEU A 430 13.24 12.94 -1.92
N ALA A 431 14.53 13.01 -1.56
CA ALA A 431 15.49 11.93 -1.79
C ALA A 431 15.17 10.68 -0.94
N ARG A 432 14.41 10.84 0.15
CA ARG A 432 13.93 9.74 1.00
C ARG A 432 12.51 9.28 0.68
N CYS A 433 11.81 9.99 -0.20
CA CYS A 433 10.43 9.66 -0.54
C CYS A 433 10.41 8.51 -1.55
N THR A 434 10.03 7.31 -1.10
CA THR A 434 9.93 6.12 -1.95
C THR A 434 8.53 5.91 -2.55
N GLY A 435 7.59 6.81 -2.29
CA GLY A 435 6.21 6.67 -2.72
C GLY A 435 5.36 5.68 -1.89
N CYS A 436 5.73 5.35 -0.65
CA CYS A 436 5.08 4.27 0.13
C CYS A 436 3.61 4.52 0.56
N SER A 437 3.04 5.71 0.32
CA SER A 437 1.66 6.09 0.68
C SER A 437 1.29 6.03 2.17
N ALA A 438 2.24 5.79 3.08
CA ALA A 438 1.98 5.78 4.52
C ALA A 438 1.53 7.16 5.04
N CYS A 439 2.10 8.26 4.50
CA CYS A 439 1.71 9.62 4.84
C CYS A 439 0.26 9.94 4.40
N VAL A 440 -0.19 9.36 3.29
CA VAL A 440 -1.57 9.50 2.80
C VAL A 440 -2.52 8.82 3.78
N THR A 441 -2.26 7.55 4.11
CA THR A 441 -3.08 6.78 5.07
C THR A 441 -3.15 7.45 6.45
N ALA A 442 -2.03 7.95 6.95
CA ALA A 442 -1.99 8.67 8.21
C ALA A 442 -2.86 9.94 8.17
N CYS A 443 -2.84 10.67 7.06
CA CYS A 443 -3.69 11.85 6.88
C CYS A 443 -5.19 11.48 6.86
N TYR A 444 -5.56 10.37 6.22
CA TYR A 444 -6.93 9.84 6.27
C TYR A 444 -7.37 9.53 7.70
N SER A 445 -6.53 8.80 8.44
CA SER A 445 -6.81 8.37 9.81
C SER A 445 -6.92 9.54 10.79
N GLU A 446 -6.04 10.54 10.68
CA GLU A 446 -6.01 11.67 11.61
C GLU A 446 -7.13 12.68 11.31
N ASN A 447 -7.48 12.88 10.04
CA ASN A 447 -8.35 13.98 9.62
C ASN A 447 -9.76 13.53 9.23
N ASN A 448 -10.14 12.27 9.52
CA ASN A 448 -11.44 11.70 9.20
C ASN A 448 -11.82 11.88 7.71
N ILE A 449 -10.84 11.68 6.83
CA ILE A 449 -11.07 11.84 5.40
C ILE A 449 -11.90 10.65 4.91
N PRO A 450 -13.06 10.90 4.25
CA PRO A 450 -13.92 9.83 3.82
C PRO A 450 -13.34 9.12 2.60
N THR A 451 -13.66 7.84 2.46
CA THR A 451 -13.47 7.16 1.18
C THR A 451 -14.55 7.54 0.19
N VAL A 452 -14.26 7.43 -1.11
CA VAL A 452 -15.22 7.76 -2.19
C VAL A 452 -15.29 6.73 -3.31
N GLY A 453 -14.45 5.69 -3.26
CA GLY A 453 -14.34 4.69 -4.33
C GLY A 453 -15.19 3.44 -4.15
N ALA A 454 -15.84 3.23 -2.99
CA ALA A 454 -16.64 2.01 -2.81
C ALA A 454 -17.88 2.00 -3.72
N PRO A 455 -18.38 0.83 -4.18
CA PRO A 455 -19.55 0.73 -5.05
C PRO A 455 -20.80 1.47 -4.54
N TYR A 456 -21.11 1.35 -3.24
CA TYR A 456 -22.25 2.04 -2.63
C TYR A 456 -22.06 3.56 -2.50
N GLN A 457 -20.83 4.05 -2.64
CA GLN A 457 -20.48 5.46 -2.73
C GLN A 457 -20.51 5.94 -4.18
N GLY A 458 -21.15 5.17 -5.06
CA GLY A 458 -21.27 5.43 -6.49
C GLY A 458 -21.70 6.85 -6.81
N ARG A 459 -21.56 7.23 -8.08
CA ARG A 459 -21.81 8.60 -8.52
C ARG A 459 -23.15 8.71 -9.23
N ALA A 460 -23.99 9.66 -8.82
CA ALA A 460 -25.19 10.01 -9.58
C ALA A 460 -24.83 10.43 -11.03
N LEU A 461 -25.35 9.69 -12.01
CA LEU A 461 -25.34 10.01 -13.44
C LEU A 461 -26.58 10.81 -13.83
N SER A 462 -27.71 10.52 -13.18
CA SER A 462 -28.98 11.25 -13.23
C SER A 462 -29.66 11.17 -11.86
N PRO A 463 -30.81 11.85 -11.63
CA PRO A 463 -31.56 11.70 -10.38
C PRO A 463 -31.96 10.24 -10.05
N THR A 464 -32.00 9.35 -11.04
CA THR A 464 -32.44 7.95 -10.89
C THR A 464 -31.38 6.92 -11.28
N GLN A 465 -30.21 7.35 -11.77
CA GLN A 465 -29.16 6.46 -12.25
C GLN A 465 -27.85 6.75 -11.54
N TRP A 466 -27.20 5.70 -11.04
CA TRP A 466 -25.94 5.77 -10.34
C TRP A 466 -24.88 4.90 -11.03
N ASP A 467 -23.66 5.40 -11.08
CA ASP A 467 -22.47 4.64 -11.47
C ASP A 467 -21.90 4.00 -10.21
N GLU A 468 -22.25 2.72 -10.00
CA GLU A 468 -21.85 1.93 -8.83
C GLU A 468 -20.57 1.14 -9.07
N ARG A 469 -19.85 1.40 -10.17
CA ARG A 469 -18.57 0.76 -10.40
C ARG A 469 -17.58 1.17 -9.29
N PRO A 470 -16.75 0.23 -8.79
CA PRO A 470 -15.64 0.58 -7.91
C PRO A 470 -14.82 1.73 -8.52
N GLY A 471 -14.60 2.79 -7.74
CA GLY A 471 -13.82 3.94 -8.15
C GLY A 471 -14.54 4.97 -9.03
N ALA A 472 -15.87 4.92 -9.17
CA ALA A 472 -16.61 5.83 -10.06
C ALA A 472 -16.36 7.33 -9.79
N ASN A 473 -16.16 7.73 -8.53
CA ASN A 473 -15.80 9.11 -8.17
C ASN A 473 -14.35 9.45 -8.54
N ILE A 474 -13.42 8.51 -8.39
CA ILE A 474 -12.00 8.68 -8.72
C ILE A 474 -11.83 8.90 -10.22
N ILE A 475 -12.55 8.15 -11.07
CA ILE A 475 -12.58 8.36 -12.54
C ILE A 475 -12.97 9.81 -12.93
N LYS A 476 -13.64 10.54 -12.03
CA LYS A 476 -14.06 11.94 -12.24
C LYS A 476 -13.18 12.97 -11.52
N GLY A 477 -12.04 12.57 -10.96
CA GLY A 477 -11.16 13.46 -10.20
C GLY A 477 -11.82 13.98 -8.93
N ARG A 478 -12.56 13.10 -8.23
CA ARG A 478 -13.29 13.42 -6.99
C ARG A 478 -12.79 12.61 -5.79
N GLU A 479 -11.60 12.04 -5.89
CA GLU A 479 -10.90 11.44 -4.77
C GLU A 479 -10.77 12.43 -3.61
N MET A 480 -10.74 11.93 -2.38
CA MET A 480 -10.61 12.75 -1.19
C MET A 480 -9.27 12.44 -0.52
N ALA A 481 -8.18 13.06 -0.98
CA ALA A 481 -6.84 12.79 -0.43
C ALA A 481 -6.06 14.08 -0.20
N TRP A 482 -6.07 14.61 1.03
CA TRP A 482 -5.44 15.92 1.32
C TRP A 482 -3.92 15.94 1.12
N ILE A 483 -3.29 14.77 1.25
CA ILE A 483 -1.93 14.50 0.77
C ILE A 483 -2.08 13.44 -0.31
N ARG A 484 -1.48 13.68 -1.47
CA ARG A 484 -1.34 12.69 -2.54
C ARG A 484 0.12 12.56 -2.94
N LEU A 485 0.51 11.40 -3.44
CA LEU A 485 1.84 11.20 -4.01
C LEU A 485 1.76 11.36 -5.52
N GLU A 486 2.42 12.37 -6.06
CA GLU A 486 2.64 12.45 -7.50
C GLU A 486 3.82 11.57 -7.87
N ARG A 487 3.73 10.94 -9.05
CA ARG A 487 4.76 10.08 -9.61
C ARG A 487 5.03 10.52 -11.04
N TYR A 488 6.22 11.04 -11.28
CA TYR A 488 6.65 11.48 -12.60
C TYR A 488 7.67 10.54 -13.19
N TYR A 489 7.53 10.24 -14.47
CA TYR A 489 8.56 9.58 -15.26
C TYR A 489 9.32 10.61 -16.08
N GLU A 490 10.65 10.59 -15.95
CA GLU A 490 11.56 11.41 -16.76
C GLU A 490 12.43 10.48 -17.59
N GLY A 491 12.61 10.78 -18.88
CA GLY A 491 13.45 10.01 -19.80
C GLY A 491 14.36 10.95 -20.58
N ASN A 492 15.04 10.47 -21.62
CA ASN A 492 15.84 11.37 -22.46
C ASN A 492 14.99 12.51 -23.07
N ASP A 493 15.53 13.72 -23.09
CA ASP A 493 14.82 14.96 -23.41
C ASP A 493 14.33 15.03 -24.87
N ASN A 494 14.78 14.11 -25.73
CA ASN A 494 14.51 14.12 -27.18
C ASN A 494 13.21 13.42 -27.59
N THR A 495 12.43 12.87 -26.64
CA THR A 495 11.21 12.13 -26.96
C THR A 495 10.05 12.52 -26.05
N GLU A 496 9.51 13.72 -26.25
CA GLU A 496 8.29 14.19 -25.56
C GLU A 496 7.09 13.21 -25.67
N ASN A 497 7.11 12.29 -26.63
CA ASN A 497 6.06 11.31 -26.88
C ASN A 497 6.52 9.85 -27.00
N GLU A 498 7.80 9.54 -26.72
CA GLU A 498 8.31 8.16 -26.77
C GLU A 498 8.81 7.75 -25.38
N PHE A 499 8.52 6.49 -25.01
CA PHE A 499 8.97 5.93 -23.75
C PHE A 499 10.41 5.45 -23.92
N SER A 500 11.35 6.12 -23.24
CA SER A 500 12.76 5.71 -23.20
C SER A 500 12.92 4.47 -22.31
N PRO A 501 13.74 3.47 -22.71
CA PRO A 501 14.12 2.36 -21.82
C PRO A 501 14.94 2.85 -20.62
N ASP A 502 15.65 3.98 -20.78
CA ASP A 502 16.33 4.68 -19.69
C ASP A 502 15.41 5.80 -19.20
N PHE A 503 14.67 5.52 -18.13
CA PHE A 503 13.80 6.49 -17.45
C PHE A 503 14.03 6.46 -15.94
N ASP A 504 13.78 7.60 -15.30
CA ASP A 504 13.79 7.79 -13.86
C ASP A 504 12.36 8.01 -13.36
N THR A 505 12.09 7.63 -12.11
CA THR A 505 10.79 7.83 -11.45
C THR A 505 10.96 8.73 -10.24
N ARG A 506 10.24 9.85 -10.22
CA ARG A 506 10.31 10.85 -9.16
C ARG A 506 9.01 10.91 -8.39
N PHE A 507 9.10 10.84 -7.06
CA PHE A 507 7.94 10.97 -6.17
C PHE A 507 7.91 12.33 -5.49
N VAL A 508 6.78 13.03 -5.59
CA VAL A 508 6.56 14.31 -4.92
C VAL A 508 5.27 14.25 -4.12
N PRO A 509 5.33 14.24 -2.77
CA PRO A 509 4.14 14.40 -1.95
C PRO A 509 3.55 15.80 -2.15
N MET A 510 2.33 15.86 -2.66
CA MET A 510 1.58 17.09 -2.89
C MET A 510 0.46 17.22 -1.87
N MET A 511 0.50 18.33 -1.14
CA MET A 511 -0.45 18.71 -0.09
C MET A 511 -0.69 20.21 -0.11
N CYS A 512 -1.58 20.72 0.75
CA CYS A 512 -1.70 22.15 0.98
C CYS A 512 -0.36 22.73 1.41
N GLN A 513 0.18 23.65 0.62
CA GLN A 513 1.46 24.31 0.93
C GLN A 513 1.33 25.42 1.97
N HIS A 514 0.10 25.70 2.42
CA HIS A 514 -0.22 26.83 3.32
C HIS A 514 0.47 28.13 2.87
N CYS A 515 0.32 28.46 1.58
CA CYS A 515 1.02 29.58 0.94
C CYS A 515 0.78 30.87 1.71
N GLY A 516 1.82 31.65 2.02
CA GLY A 516 1.62 32.93 2.69
C GLY A 516 0.88 33.97 1.82
N ASN A 517 1.08 33.96 0.50
CA ASN A 517 0.16 34.57 -0.48
C ASN A 517 -0.82 33.52 -1.03
N ALA A 518 -1.88 33.19 -0.29
CA ALA A 518 -2.81 32.12 -0.67
C ALA A 518 -3.90 32.61 -1.67
N PRO A 519 -3.82 32.26 -2.97
CA PRO A 519 -4.81 32.69 -3.96
C PRO A 519 -6.21 32.10 -3.73
N CYS A 520 -6.29 31.04 -2.93
CA CYS A 520 -7.54 30.36 -2.60
C CYS A 520 -8.38 31.08 -1.54
N GLU A 521 -7.81 32.06 -0.81
CA GLU A 521 -8.52 32.82 0.23
C GLU A 521 -9.39 33.95 -0.30
N PRO A 522 -8.87 34.93 -1.08
CA PRO A 522 -9.65 36.11 -1.47
C PRO A 522 -10.85 35.78 -2.36
N VAL A 523 -10.85 34.58 -2.97
CA VAL A 523 -11.96 34.09 -3.80
C VAL A 523 -13.08 33.43 -3.01
N CYS A 524 -12.93 33.24 -1.70
CA CYS A 524 -13.99 32.67 -0.88
C CYS A 524 -14.98 33.78 -0.45
N PRO A 525 -16.23 33.82 -0.99
CA PRO A 525 -17.16 34.92 -0.72
C PRO A 525 -17.67 34.97 0.73
N VAL A 526 -17.47 33.87 1.47
CA VAL A 526 -17.96 33.70 2.85
C VAL A 526 -16.81 33.61 3.87
N TYR A 527 -15.56 33.83 3.44
CA TYR A 527 -14.37 33.78 4.30
C TYR A 527 -14.23 32.45 5.05
N ALA A 528 -14.55 31.33 4.39
CA ALA A 528 -14.36 29.99 4.94
C ALA A 528 -12.89 29.53 4.91
N THR A 529 -12.02 30.29 4.25
CA THR A 529 -10.57 30.06 4.20
C THR A 529 -9.86 31.35 4.61
N TYR A 530 -8.94 31.28 5.57
CA TYR A 530 -8.21 32.44 6.07
C TYR A 530 -6.85 32.01 6.66
N HIS A 531 -5.93 32.96 6.80
CA HIS A 531 -4.68 32.73 7.50
C HIS A 531 -4.85 32.80 9.01
N SER A 532 -4.42 31.76 9.71
CA SER A 532 -4.23 31.83 11.16
C SER A 532 -3.07 32.76 11.51
N PRO A 533 -3.04 33.32 12.74
CA PRO A 533 -1.95 34.19 13.18
C PRO A 533 -0.54 33.55 13.07
N ASP A 534 -0.43 32.23 13.25
CA ASP A 534 0.83 31.47 13.13
C ASP A 534 1.18 31.05 11.69
N GLY A 535 0.37 31.47 10.70
CA GLY A 535 0.73 31.40 9.28
C GLY A 535 0.19 30.22 8.51
N LEU A 536 -0.71 29.43 9.10
CA LEU A 536 -1.35 28.34 8.38
C LEU A 536 -2.56 28.85 7.63
N ASN A 537 -2.75 28.32 6.41
CA ASN A 537 -4.02 28.45 5.74
C ASN A 537 -5.06 27.52 6.40
N VAL A 538 -6.08 28.09 7.04
CA VAL A 538 -7.13 27.36 7.77
C VAL A 538 -8.40 27.25 6.93
N GLN A 539 -8.96 26.04 6.87
CA GLN A 539 -10.28 25.78 6.27
C GLN A 539 -11.33 25.61 7.37
N VAL A 540 -12.32 26.50 7.38
CA VAL A 540 -13.47 26.45 8.29
C VAL A 540 -14.63 25.72 7.57
N TYR A 541 -14.80 24.43 7.85
CA TYR A 541 -15.71 23.57 7.08
C TYR A 541 -17.19 24.00 7.18
N ASN A 542 -17.66 24.37 8.37
CA ASN A 542 -19.05 24.79 8.60
C ASN A 542 -19.41 26.15 7.96
N ARG A 543 -18.42 26.94 7.54
CA ARG A 543 -18.64 28.21 6.85
C ARG A 543 -18.70 28.06 5.32
N CYS A 544 -18.16 26.97 4.79
CA CYS A 544 -18.08 26.76 3.34
C CYS A 544 -19.46 26.52 2.73
N VAL A 545 -19.87 27.39 1.80
CA VAL A 545 -21.15 27.27 1.05
C VAL A 545 -21.00 26.53 -0.29
N GLY A 546 -19.83 25.93 -0.56
CA GLY A 546 -19.64 25.02 -1.69
C GLY A 546 -19.52 25.66 -3.08
N THR A 547 -19.08 26.93 -3.16
CA THR A 547 -18.82 27.60 -4.46
C THR A 547 -17.67 26.98 -5.26
N ARG A 548 -16.76 26.24 -4.60
CA ARG A 548 -15.62 25.52 -5.19
C ARG A 548 -14.53 26.38 -5.85
N TYR A 549 -14.68 27.70 -5.86
CA TYR A 549 -13.71 28.62 -6.48
C TYR A 549 -12.31 28.54 -5.84
N CYS A 550 -12.23 28.30 -4.53
CA CYS A 550 -10.95 28.13 -3.83
C CYS A 550 -10.08 27.02 -4.43
N SER A 551 -10.68 25.97 -5.00
CA SER A 551 -9.95 24.90 -5.70
C SER A 551 -9.47 25.33 -7.08
N ASN A 552 -10.28 26.09 -7.81
CA ASN A 552 -9.90 26.66 -9.11
C ASN A 552 -8.66 27.56 -8.99
N ASN A 553 -8.61 28.40 -7.96
CA ASN A 553 -7.49 29.32 -7.73
C ASN A 553 -6.26 28.68 -7.07
N CYS A 554 -6.39 27.49 -6.47
CA CYS A 554 -5.24 26.79 -5.90
C CYS A 554 -4.36 26.24 -7.04
N PRO A 555 -3.09 26.66 -7.18
CA PRO A 555 -2.22 26.18 -8.26
C PRO A 555 -1.91 24.68 -8.13
N TYR A 556 -1.86 24.17 -6.89
CA TYR A 556 -1.57 22.76 -6.60
C TYR A 556 -2.78 21.83 -6.69
N LYS A 557 -4.01 22.39 -6.79
CA LYS A 557 -5.27 21.61 -6.79
C LYS A 557 -5.36 20.64 -5.60
N VAL A 558 -5.04 21.14 -4.40
CA VAL A 558 -5.06 20.39 -3.11
C VAL A 558 -6.24 20.81 -2.22
N ARG A 559 -7.26 21.43 -2.84
CA ARG A 559 -8.55 21.73 -2.21
C ARG A 559 -9.57 20.73 -2.72
N TYR A 560 -9.91 19.78 -1.83
CA TYR A 560 -10.87 18.72 -2.10
C TYR A 560 -12.28 19.15 -1.69
N PHE A 561 -13.28 18.67 -2.42
CA PHE A 561 -14.67 19.04 -2.20
C PHE A 561 -15.51 17.79 -1.92
N ASN A 562 -16.29 17.83 -0.84
CA ASN A 562 -17.28 16.79 -0.54
C ASN A 562 -18.45 16.94 -1.52
N TRP A 563 -18.43 16.15 -2.60
CA TRP A 563 -19.48 16.19 -3.63
C TRP A 563 -20.79 15.57 -3.16
N PHE A 564 -20.69 14.59 -2.25
CA PHE A 564 -21.80 13.83 -1.71
C PHE A 564 -21.65 13.67 -0.20
N GLY A 565 -22.69 13.17 0.47
CA GLY A 565 -22.59 12.72 1.85
C GLY A 565 -21.87 11.38 1.90
N TYR A 566 -20.54 11.41 2.00
CA TYR A 566 -19.68 10.22 2.01
C TYR A 566 -19.64 9.47 3.35
N GLY A 567 -20.57 9.76 4.28
CA GLY A 567 -20.68 9.04 5.55
C GLY A 567 -20.96 7.56 5.33
N GLU A 568 -20.67 6.74 6.36
CA GLU A 568 -21.05 5.33 6.32
C GLU A 568 -22.58 5.20 6.17
N PRO A 569 -23.09 4.22 5.41
CA PRO A 569 -24.51 3.92 5.39
C PRO A 569 -25.02 3.72 6.82
N ALA A 570 -26.17 4.31 7.13
CA ALA A 570 -26.87 4.12 8.39
C ALA A 570 -27.21 2.65 8.66
#